data_AF-A0A7C5Z647-F1
#
_entry.id   AF-A0A7C5Z647-F1
#
_cell.length_a   1.000
_cell.length_b   1.000
_cell.length_c   1.000
_cell.angle_alpha   90.00
_cell.angle_beta   90.00
_cell.angle_gamma   90.00
#
_symmetry.space_group_name_H-M   'P 1'
#
loop_
_entity.id
_entity.type
_entity.pdbx_description
1 polymer ?
#
loop_
_entity_poly.entity_id
_entity_poly.type
_entity_poly.pdbx_seq_one_letter_code
_entity_poly.pdbx_strand_id
1 'polypeptide(L)'
;MKRIFSVLPILLLIVLFFLTGCSNNTKEKNVTATDHLQDVYQAYGVKKGDIIINEKFIDNPPRIVQLKPIKLQLYPYQVQLDMEPVTIERGKEARFNIFGQDVKGSGKIVINSEIVLKYRGKKDRSGLFSVEHTTDLKRYVVYPDSGDELQLAERTEKTMGAYSIGPNDNGDYALEIALGKESGIGNLGEVMFKITGVQIK
;
A
#
# COMPACT_ATOMS: atom_id res chain seq x y z
N MET A 1 15.96 87.32 16.18
CA MET A 1 14.81 87.37 15.24
C MET A 1 13.97 86.12 15.51
N LYS A 2 12.76 86.24 16.10
CA LYS A 2 11.46 86.25 15.39
C LYS A 2 11.38 85.05 14.43
N ARG A 3 10.53 84.02 14.55
CA ARG A 3 9.14 83.86 15.04
C ARG A 3 8.85 82.33 15.14
N ILE A 4 8.21 81.80 16.21
CA ILE A 4 6.73 81.60 16.38
C ILE A 4 6.20 80.47 15.46
N PHE A 5 5.32 79.52 15.79
CA PHE A 5 4.46 79.14 16.94
C PHE A 5 4.16 77.62 16.76
N SER A 6 4.01 76.82 17.83
CA SER A 6 2.72 76.31 18.37
C SER A 6 1.84 75.63 17.30
N VAL A 7 1.42 74.36 17.46
CA VAL A 7 0.32 73.98 18.37
C VAL A 7 0.56 72.59 19.03
N LEU A 8 0.55 72.59 20.36
CA LEU A 8 0.18 71.51 21.32
C LEU A 8 -1.22 70.91 20.99
N PRO A 9 -1.86 70.00 21.76
CA PRO A 9 -1.41 68.99 22.74
C PRO A 9 -2.16 67.62 22.60
N ILE A 10 -1.69 66.63 23.37
CA ILE A 10 -2.48 65.69 24.22
C ILE A 10 -3.90 65.30 23.74
N LEU A 11 -4.08 64.02 23.40
CA LEU A 11 -5.30 63.27 23.70
C LEU A 11 -4.89 61.85 24.12
N LEU A 12 -4.73 61.64 25.42
CA LEU A 12 -5.71 60.97 26.28
C LEU A 12 -5.69 59.44 26.14
N LEU A 13 -4.86 58.85 26.99
CA LEU A 13 -5.09 57.61 27.72
C LEU A 13 -6.59 57.37 27.98
N ILE A 14 -7.14 56.23 27.56
CA ILE A 14 -8.27 55.50 28.18
C ILE A 14 -8.58 54.27 27.29
N VAL A 15 -8.21 53.07 27.76
CA VAL A 15 -9.13 51.95 28.10
C VAL A 15 -9.35 51.02 26.89
N LEU A 16 -9.45 49.70 26.95
CA LEU A 16 -9.19 48.61 27.90
C LEU A 16 -9.81 47.40 27.18
N PHE A 17 -9.07 46.30 27.01
CA PHE A 17 -9.57 44.93 26.80
C PHE A 17 -10.41 44.56 25.55
N PHE A 18 -10.24 43.28 25.18
CA PHE A 18 -10.89 42.49 24.12
C PHE A 18 -10.32 42.76 22.72
N LEU A 19 -9.40 41.95 22.19
CA LEU A 19 -9.57 40.52 21.93
C LEU A 19 -8.24 39.75 22.08
N THR A 20 -8.27 38.78 22.98
CA THR A 20 -7.50 37.54 22.91
C THR A 20 -7.66 36.89 21.54
N GLY A 21 -6.54 36.49 20.91
CA GLY A 21 -6.60 35.57 19.76
C GLY A 21 -5.55 35.76 18.66
N CYS A 22 -4.41 36.41 18.91
CA CYS A 22 -3.32 36.38 17.94
C CYS A 22 -2.54 35.06 18.03
N SER A 23 -3.05 34.07 17.30
CA SER A 23 -2.29 33.32 16.31
C SER A 23 -0.88 32.88 16.76
N ASN A 24 -0.84 31.97 17.74
CA ASN A 24 0.22 30.98 17.76
C ASN A 24 -0.02 30.03 16.60
N ASN A 25 0.47 30.38 15.40
CA ASN A 25 0.76 29.41 14.34
C ASN A 25 1.94 28.56 14.80
N THR A 26 1.72 27.79 15.87
CA THR A 26 2.39 26.53 16.07
C THR A 26 2.07 25.77 14.80
N LYS A 27 3.08 25.60 13.95
CA LYS A 27 3.03 24.61 12.88
C LYS A 27 2.59 23.32 13.57
N GLU A 28 1.31 22.97 13.43
CA GLU A 28 0.88 21.59 13.52
C GLU A 28 1.84 20.87 12.60
N LYS A 29 2.82 20.18 13.20
CA LYS A 29 3.41 19.04 12.55
C LYS A 29 2.20 18.19 12.20
N ASN A 30 1.85 18.17 10.92
CA ASN A 30 1.27 16.99 10.33
C ASN A 30 2.23 15.86 10.65
N VAL A 31 2.04 15.23 11.81
CA VAL A 31 2.63 13.94 12.15
C VAL A 31 1.97 12.99 11.17
N THR A 32 2.56 12.88 9.99
CA THR A 32 2.25 11.83 9.03
C THR A 32 2.35 10.51 9.79
N ALA A 33 1.33 9.66 9.66
CA ALA A 33 1.17 8.40 10.41
C ALA A 33 2.26 7.34 10.13
N THR A 34 3.44 7.75 9.64
CA THR A 34 4.59 6.96 9.22
C THR A 34 5.73 6.95 10.23
N ASP A 35 5.76 7.84 11.22
CA ASP A 35 6.96 8.04 12.05
C ASP A 35 7.32 6.87 13.00
N HIS A 36 6.44 5.87 13.18
CA HIS A 36 6.70 4.72 14.07
C HIS A 36 6.17 3.38 13.55
N LEU A 37 6.41 3.06 12.27
CA LEU A 37 6.22 1.68 11.81
C LEU A 37 7.35 0.79 12.35
N GLN A 38 6.97 -0.35 12.93
CA GLN A 38 7.90 -1.35 13.44
C GLN A 38 7.92 -2.57 12.52
N ASP A 39 9.05 -3.28 12.46
CA ASP A 39 9.07 -4.62 11.89
C ASP A 39 8.00 -5.48 12.56
N VAL A 40 7.29 -6.28 11.74
CA VAL A 40 6.14 -7.04 12.21
C VAL A 40 6.49 -8.04 13.31
N TYR A 41 7.64 -8.70 13.22
CA TYR A 41 8.03 -9.66 14.26
C TYR A 41 8.40 -8.94 15.56
N GLN A 42 9.08 -7.80 15.46
CA GLN A 42 9.41 -6.95 16.61
C GLN A 42 8.16 -6.41 17.31
N ALA A 43 7.18 -5.92 16.53
CA ALA A 43 5.94 -5.34 17.06
C ALA A 43 5.15 -6.34 17.91
N TYR A 44 5.17 -7.62 17.54
CA TYR A 44 4.49 -8.70 18.26
C TYR A 44 5.38 -9.47 19.24
N GLY A 45 6.66 -9.10 19.36
CA GLY A 45 7.61 -9.75 20.28
C GLY A 45 7.88 -11.23 19.93
N VAL A 46 7.89 -11.56 18.64
CA VAL A 46 8.12 -12.93 18.14
C VAL A 46 9.42 -13.01 17.34
N LYS A 47 9.97 -14.21 17.19
CA LYS A 47 11.18 -14.44 16.40
C LYS A 47 10.85 -14.37 14.90
N LYS A 48 11.73 -13.78 14.09
CA LYS A 48 11.59 -13.79 12.62
C LYS A 48 11.47 -15.21 12.08
N GLY A 49 10.49 -15.43 11.19
CA GLY A 49 10.18 -16.73 10.58
C GLY A 49 9.33 -17.65 11.45
N ASP A 50 9.00 -17.27 12.68
CA ASP A 50 8.12 -18.07 13.54
C ASP A 50 6.68 -17.99 13.04
N ILE A 51 6.06 -19.16 12.82
CA ILE A 51 4.67 -19.27 12.34
C ILE A 51 3.63 -18.69 13.29
N ILE A 52 3.95 -18.55 14.59
CA ILE A 52 3.06 -17.97 15.61
C ILE A 52 2.69 -16.53 15.27
N ILE A 53 3.49 -15.83 14.45
CA ILE A 53 3.17 -14.47 13.99
C ILE A 53 1.81 -14.39 13.31
N ASN A 54 1.38 -15.45 12.60
CA ASN A 54 0.08 -15.49 11.94
C ASN A 54 -1.06 -15.29 12.94
N GLU A 55 -1.07 -16.09 14.01
CA GLU A 55 -2.09 -16.02 15.07
C GLU A 55 -2.06 -14.65 15.75
N LYS A 56 -0.86 -14.15 16.12
CA LYS A 56 -0.69 -12.83 16.74
C LYS A 56 -1.23 -11.69 15.88
N PHE A 57 -0.94 -11.73 14.57
CA PHE A 57 -1.41 -10.73 13.62
C PHE A 57 -2.93 -10.78 13.45
N ILE A 58 -3.52 -11.97 13.41
CA ILE A 58 -4.98 -12.13 13.23
C ILE A 58 -5.75 -11.77 14.50
N ASP A 59 -5.27 -12.18 15.68
CA ASP A 59 -5.97 -11.95 16.96
C ASP A 59 -5.92 -10.48 17.40
N ASN A 60 -4.86 -9.79 16.99
CA ASN A 60 -4.67 -8.36 17.23
C ASN A 60 -4.15 -7.66 15.95
N PRO A 61 -5.00 -7.49 14.92
CA PRO A 61 -4.59 -6.85 13.67
C PRO A 61 -4.05 -5.46 13.92
N PRO A 62 -2.98 -5.02 13.23
CA PRO A 62 -2.40 -3.70 13.46
C PRO A 62 -3.35 -2.58 13.02
N ARG A 63 -3.24 -1.38 13.58
CA ARG A 63 -3.95 -0.19 13.08
C ARG A 63 -3.48 0.18 11.67
N ILE A 64 -2.18 0.07 11.41
CA ILE A 64 -1.57 0.38 10.11
C ILE A 64 -0.69 -0.79 9.67
N VAL A 65 -0.75 -1.12 8.38
CA VAL A 65 0.15 -2.07 7.72
C VAL A 65 0.84 -1.40 6.52
N GLN A 66 2.13 -1.64 6.35
CA GLN A 66 2.88 -1.24 5.17
C GLN A 66 3.22 -2.47 4.34
N LEU A 67 2.87 -2.42 3.05
CA LEU A 67 2.99 -3.51 2.10
C LEU A 67 3.92 -3.07 0.96
N LYS A 68 5.00 -3.82 0.73
CA LYS A 68 5.86 -3.65 -0.45
C LYS A 68 5.60 -4.79 -1.43
N PRO A 69 5.08 -4.55 -2.65
CA PRO A 69 5.08 -5.55 -3.71
C PRO A 69 6.52 -5.98 -3.98
N ILE A 70 6.78 -7.29 -4.00
CA ILE A 70 8.13 -7.82 -4.21
C ILE A 70 8.22 -8.76 -5.42
N LYS A 71 7.13 -9.46 -5.74
CA LYS A 71 7.15 -10.50 -6.76
C LYS A 71 5.79 -10.67 -7.39
N LEU A 72 5.79 -10.91 -8.70
CA LEU A 72 4.65 -11.39 -9.47
C LEU A 72 5.01 -12.76 -10.06
N GLN A 73 4.26 -13.79 -9.67
CA GLN A 73 4.40 -15.16 -10.15
C GLN A 73 3.40 -15.42 -11.27
N LEU A 74 3.90 -15.85 -12.43
CA LEU A 74 3.13 -16.15 -13.64
C LEU A 74 3.61 -17.50 -14.20
N TYR A 75 3.22 -18.63 -13.60
CA TYR A 75 3.84 -19.94 -13.90
C TYR A 75 4.11 -20.21 -15.40
N PRO A 76 5.36 -20.57 -15.79
CA PRO A 76 6.58 -20.74 -14.97
C PRO A 76 7.47 -19.47 -14.82
N TYR A 77 6.94 -18.30 -15.16
CA TYR A 77 7.63 -17.01 -15.13
C TYR A 77 7.54 -16.34 -13.75
N GLN A 78 8.55 -15.54 -13.42
CA GLN A 78 8.59 -14.78 -12.17
C GLN A 78 9.19 -13.41 -12.47
N VAL A 79 8.46 -12.37 -12.11
CA VAL A 79 8.88 -10.97 -12.28
C VAL A 79 9.13 -10.39 -10.89
N GLN A 80 10.33 -9.86 -10.66
CA GLN A 80 10.62 -9.09 -9.45
C GLN A 80 9.98 -7.72 -9.59
N LEU A 81 9.30 -7.27 -8.54
CA LEU A 81 8.65 -5.96 -8.52
C LEU A 81 9.49 -5.02 -7.68
N ASP A 82 9.92 -3.90 -8.27
CA ASP A 82 10.51 -2.80 -7.53
C ASP A 82 9.54 -1.64 -7.49
N MET A 83 8.69 -1.65 -6.46
CA MET A 83 7.65 -0.66 -6.24
C MET A 83 7.79 -0.08 -4.84
N GLU A 84 7.39 1.18 -4.69
CA GLU A 84 7.33 1.83 -3.39
C GLU A 84 6.33 1.12 -2.46
N PRO A 85 6.64 1.02 -1.14
CA PRO A 85 5.69 0.48 -0.19
C PRO A 85 4.43 1.34 -0.08
N VAL A 86 3.31 0.70 0.17
CA VAL A 86 2.03 1.36 0.41
C VAL A 86 1.59 1.11 1.84
N THR A 87 1.20 2.19 2.51
CA THR A 87 0.71 2.16 3.87
C THR A 87 -0.82 2.20 3.87
N ILE A 88 -1.45 1.24 4.53
CA ILE A 88 -2.91 1.12 4.63
C ILE A 88 -3.31 1.17 6.11
N GLU A 89 -4.17 2.11 6.45
CA GLU A 89 -4.83 2.13 7.76
C GLU A 89 -6.05 1.20 7.76
N ARG A 90 -6.32 0.57 8.89
CA ARG A 90 -7.49 -0.29 9.09
C ARG A 90 -8.78 0.46 8.76
N GLY A 91 -9.66 -0.19 8.01
CA GLY A 91 -10.89 0.38 7.47
C GLY A 91 -10.72 1.12 6.14
N LYS A 92 -9.48 1.33 5.66
CA LYS A 92 -9.19 2.00 4.39
C LYS A 92 -8.90 1.01 3.27
N GLU A 93 -8.91 1.53 2.05
CA GLU A 93 -8.50 0.82 0.85
C GLU A 93 -7.25 1.46 0.24
N ALA A 94 -6.47 0.66 -0.46
CA ALA A 94 -5.41 1.10 -1.35
C ALA A 94 -5.58 0.48 -2.72
N ARG A 95 -5.13 1.21 -3.73
CA ARG A 95 -5.19 0.81 -5.14
C ARG A 95 -3.78 0.70 -5.68
N PHE A 96 -3.52 -0.37 -6.42
CA PHE A 96 -2.21 -0.72 -6.95
C PHE A 96 -2.36 -1.10 -8.40
N ASN A 97 -1.40 -0.70 -9.23
CA ASN A 97 -1.25 -1.22 -10.56
C ASN A 97 0.02 -2.06 -10.61
N ILE A 98 -0.13 -3.35 -10.88
CA ILE A 98 0.97 -4.29 -11.06
C ILE A 98 1.14 -4.53 -12.54
N PHE A 99 2.31 -4.16 -13.06
CA PHE A 99 2.73 -4.51 -14.40
C PHE A 99 3.85 -5.53 -14.32
N GLY A 100 3.77 -6.57 -15.14
CA GLY A 100 4.85 -7.54 -15.28
C GLY A 100 4.99 -7.97 -16.72
N GLN A 101 6.24 -8.08 -17.16
CA GLN A 101 6.61 -8.66 -18.45
C GLN A 101 7.80 -9.58 -18.25
N ASP A 102 7.75 -10.75 -18.88
CA ASP A 102 8.90 -11.66 -18.96
C ASP A 102 8.99 -12.23 -20.37
N VAL A 103 10.21 -12.42 -20.85
CA VAL A 103 10.53 -12.98 -22.16
C VAL A 103 11.52 -14.13 -21.95
N LYS A 104 11.12 -15.37 -22.28
CA LYS A 104 12.00 -16.54 -22.23
C LYS A 104 11.98 -17.28 -23.56
N GLY A 105 13.14 -17.36 -24.20
CA GLY A 105 13.26 -17.96 -25.52
C GLY A 105 12.33 -17.26 -26.52
N SER A 106 11.50 -18.04 -27.21
CA SER A 106 10.49 -17.55 -28.14
C SER A 106 9.14 -17.22 -27.48
N GLY A 107 9.06 -17.12 -26.15
CA GLY A 107 7.83 -16.81 -25.42
C GLY A 107 7.88 -15.45 -24.72
N LYS A 108 6.81 -14.67 -24.81
CA LYS A 108 6.61 -13.44 -24.02
C LYS A 108 5.29 -13.49 -23.27
N ILE A 109 5.29 -13.09 -22.00
CA ILE A 109 4.09 -12.85 -21.21
C ILE A 109 4.04 -11.40 -20.75
N VAL A 110 2.87 -10.78 -20.82
CA VAL A 110 2.60 -9.44 -20.33
C VAL A 110 1.35 -9.49 -19.47
N ILE A 111 1.40 -8.93 -18.27
CA ILE A 111 0.26 -8.79 -17.39
C ILE A 111 0.17 -7.35 -16.88
N ASN A 112 -1.05 -6.85 -16.80
CA ASN A 112 -1.39 -5.61 -16.12
C ASN A 112 -2.56 -5.88 -15.19
N SER A 113 -2.44 -5.52 -13.91
CA SER A 113 -3.49 -5.74 -12.92
C SER A 113 -3.71 -4.51 -12.06
N GLU A 114 -4.92 -3.98 -12.06
CA GLU A 114 -5.39 -3.10 -10.99
C GLU A 114 -5.85 -3.97 -9.82
N ILE A 115 -5.35 -3.70 -8.62
CA ILE A 115 -5.73 -4.38 -7.38
C ILE A 115 -6.26 -3.33 -6.42
N VAL A 116 -7.44 -3.58 -5.87
CA VAL A 116 -8.03 -2.81 -4.77
C VAL A 116 -7.99 -3.67 -3.52
N LEU A 117 -7.13 -3.29 -2.57
CA LEU A 117 -6.98 -3.98 -1.30
C LEU A 117 -7.63 -3.16 -0.20
N LYS A 118 -8.68 -3.70 0.43
CA LYS A 118 -9.29 -3.10 1.62
C LYS A 118 -8.80 -3.82 2.87
N TYR A 119 -8.17 -3.08 3.76
CA TYR A 119 -7.73 -3.62 5.05
C TYR A 119 -8.88 -3.52 6.05
N ARG A 120 -9.52 -4.64 6.36
CA ARG A 120 -10.72 -4.68 7.22
C ARG A 120 -10.37 -4.87 8.69
N GLY A 121 -9.29 -5.61 8.99
CA GLY A 121 -8.82 -5.83 10.34
C GLY A 121 -9.78 -6.63 11.23
N LYS A 122 -10.58 -7.53 10.65
CA LYS A 122 -11.38 -8.49 11.44
C LYS A 122 -10.46 -9.56 12.02
N LYS A 123 -10.85 -10.10 13.18
CA LYS A 123 -10.12 -11.16 13.90
C LYS A 123 -10.43 -12.55 13.33
N ASP A 124 -10.38 -12.67 12.02
CA ASP A 124 -10.56 -13.92 11.30
C ASP A 124 -9.73 -13.90 10.01
N ARG A 125 -9.22 -15.06 9.58
CA ARG A 125 -8.31 -15.15 8.43
C ARG A 125 -8.91 -14.62 7.13
N SER A 126 -10.21 -14.78 6.92
CA SER A 126 -10.90 -14.38 5.70
C SER A 126 -11.26 -12.89 5.69
N GLY A 127 -11.38 -12.29 6.87
CA GLY A 127 -11.90 -10.96 7.10
C GLY A 127 -10.82 -9.92 7.39
N LEU A 128 -9.55 -10.30 7.33
CA LEU A 128 -8.43 -9.38 7.54
C LEU A 128 -8.32 -8.38 6.38
N PHE A 129 -8.37 -8.88 5.15
CA PHE A 129 -8.40 -8.12 3.91
C PHE A 129 -9.60 -8.50 3.05
N SER A 130 -9.95 -7.63 2.10
CA SER A 130 -10.65 -8.04 0.89
C SER A 130 -9.95 -7.50 -0.33
N VAL A 131 -9.90 -8.33 -1.36
CA VAL A 131 -9.23 -8.04 -2.63
C VAL A 131 -10.27 -7.98 -3.72
N GLU A 132 -10.25 -6.93 -4.51
CA GLU A 132 -10.83 -6.90 -5.83
C GLU A 132 -9.70 -6.65 -6.84
N HIS A 133 -9.79 -7.25 -8.03
CA HIS A 133 -8.82 -6.97 -9.07
C HIS A 133 -9.46 -6.97 -10.46
N THR A 134 -8.85 -6.20 -11.35
CA THR A 134 -9.07 -6.25 -12.80
C THR A 134 -7.73 -6.54 -13.44
N THR A 135 -7.65 -7.60 -14.24
CA THR A 135 -6.37 -8.12 -14.73
C THR A 135 -6.47 -8.44 -16.21
N ASP A 136 -5.51 -7.96 -16.99
CA ASP A 136 -5.32 -8.30 -18.39
C ASP A 136 -4.01 -9.08 -18.53
N LEU A 137 -4.09 -10.31 -19.03
CA LEU A 137 -2.94 -11.17 -19.31
C LEU A 137 -2.86 -11.47 -20.81
N LYS A 138 -1.68 -11.31 -21.39
CA LYS A 138 -1.39 -11.64 -22.78
C LYS A 138 -0.15 -12.52 -22.90
N ARG A 139 -0.22 -13.57 -23.71
CA ARG A 139 0.93 -14.43 -24.06
C ARG A 139 1.19 -14.38 -25.56
N TYR A 140 2.46 -14.36 -25.92
CA TYR A 140 2.91 -14.23 -27.29
C TYR A 140 3.99 -15.27 -27.61
N VAL A 141 4.07 -15.65 -28.88
CA VAL A 141 5.28 -16.20 -29.48
C VAL A 141 6.08 -15.04 -30.06
N VAL A 142 7.38 -15.00 -29.75
CA VAL A 142 8.32 -13.98 -30.20
C VAL A 142 9.06 -14.50 -31.43
N TYR A 143 8.89 -13.82 -32.55
CA TYR A 143 9.64 -14.08 -33.78
C TYR A 143 10.59 -12.90 -34.06
N PRO A 144 11.90 -13.14 -34.22
CA PRO A 144 12.87 -12.06 -34.41
C PRO A 144 12.56 -11.12 -35.59
N ASP A 145 12.01 -11.66 -36.68
CA ASP A 145 11.91 -10.94 -37.96
C ASP A 145 10.48 -10.46 -38.30
N SER A 146 9.46 -11.08 -37.73
CA SER A 146 8.04 -10.79 -38.04
C SER A 146 7.27 -10.15 -36.89
N GLY A 147 7.92 -9.96 -35.73
CA GLY A 147 7.30 -9.46 -34.51
C GLY A 147 6.52 -10.53 -33.75
N ASP A 148 5.93 -10.11 -32.64
CA ASP A 148 5.30 -11.02 -31.68
C ASP A 148 3.88 -11.40 -32.09
N GLU A 149 3.59 -12.69 -32.12
CA GLU A 149 2.26 -13.23 -32.41
C GLU A 149 1.50 -13.53 -31.11
N LEU A 150 0.33 -12.92 -30.94
CA LEU A 150 -0.53 -13.16 -29.77
C LEU A 150 -1.10 -14.58 -29.80
N GLN A 151 -0.84 -15.35 -28.76
CA GLN A 151 -1.37 -16.71 -28.59
C GLN A 151 -2.57 -16.77 -27.66
N LEU A 152 -2.57 -15.93 -26.62
CA LEU A 152 -3.60 -15.93 -25.58
C LEU A 152 -3.82 -14.52 -25.06
N ALA A 153 -5.10 -14.16 -24.90
CA ALA A 153 -5.52 -13.00 -24.12
C ALA A 153 -6.60 -13.44 -23.14
N GLU A 154 -6.38 -13.20 -21.86
CA GLU A 154 -7.35 -13.42 -20.79
C GLU A 154 -7.55 -12.10 -20.03
N ARG A 155 -8.80 -11.81 -19.68
CA ARG A 155 -9.18 -10.63 -18.89
C ARG A 155 -10.08 -11.06 -17.76
N THR A 156 -9.90 -10.42 -16.61
CA THR A 156 -10.84 -10.50 -15.48
C THR A 156 -11.31 -9.12 -15.10
N GLU A 157 -12.61 -8.94 -14.90
CA GLU A 157 -13.19 -7.70 -14.42
C GLU A 157 -13.69 -7.82 -12.99
N LYS A 158 -13.17 -6.97 -12.10
CA LYS A 158 -13.64 -6.78 -10.71
C LYS A 158 -13.95 -8.10 -9.98
N THR A 159 -13.05 -9.05 -10.09
CA THR A 159 -13.19 -10.37 -9.46
C THR A 159 -12.68 -10.31 -8.03
N MET A 160 -13.35 -11.02 -7.11
CA MET A 160 -12.86 -11.17 -5.75
C MET A 160 -11.59 -12.03 -5.74
N GLY A 161 -10.50 -11.46 -5.25
CA GLY A 161 -9.24 -12.19 -5.11
C GLY A 161 -9.22 -13.03 -3.83
N ALA A 162 -8.61 -14.21 -3.92
CA ALA A 162 -8.18 -14.94 -2.74
C ALA A 162 -6.83 -14.40 -2.26
N TYR A 163 -6.57 -14.49 -0.97
CA TYR A 163 -5.25 -14.16 -0.42
C TYR A 163 -4.81 -15.18 0.63
N SER A 164 -3.51 -15.30 0.78
CA SER A 164 -2.86 -15.99 1.88
C SER A 164 -1.96 -15.00 2.63
N ILE A 165 -1.75 -15.21 3.92
CA ILE A 165 -0.84 -14.41 4.73
C ILE A 165 -0.02 -15.34 5.62
N GLY A 166 1.28 -15.08 5.70
CA GLY A 166 2.18 -15.91 6.48
C GLY A 166 3.65 -15.62 6.24
N PRO A 167 4.55 -16.23 7.04
CA PRO A 167 5.96 -16.28 6.72
C PRO A 167 6.18 -16.98 5.37
N ASN A 168 7.00 -16.39 4.51
CA ASN A 168 7.51 -17.03 3.30
C ASN A 168 8.80 -17.83 3.58
N ASP A 169 9.35 -18.48 2.56
CA ASP A 169 10.58 -19.29 2.68
C ASP A 169 11.81 -18.51 3.18
N ASN A 170 11.81 -17.18 3.03
CA ASN A 170 12.87 -16.29 3.53
C ASN A 170 12.61 -15.82 4.98
N GLY A 171 11.55 -16.32 5.63
CA GLY A 171 11.10 -15.92 6.95
C GLY A 171 10.51 -14.51 7.01
N ASP A 172 10.28 -13.85 5.87
CA ASP A 172 9.58 -12.57 5.82
C ASP A 172 8.08 -12.81 5.92
N TYR A 173 7.38 -11.98 6.68
CA TYR A 173 5.92 -12.04 6.73
C TYR A 173 5.34 -11.39 5.48
N ALA A 174 4.49 -12.12 4.76
CA ALA A 174 4.03 -11.75 3.44
C ALA A 174 2.52 -11.93 3.29
N LEU A 175 1.93 -11.10 2.42
CA LEU A 175 0.58 -11.23 1.89
C LEU A 175 0.72 -11.66 0.42
N GLU A 176 0.09 -12.76 0.05
CA GLU A 176 0.02 -13.23 -1.33
C GLU A 176 -1.40 -13.10 -1.83
N ILE A 177 -1.56 -12.51 -3.02
CA ILE A 177 -2.85 -12.28 -3.66
C ILE A 177 -2.91 -13.08 -4.94
N ALA A 178 -3.88 -13.99 -5.02
CA ALA A 178 -4.21 -14.69 -6.25
C ALA A 178 -5.06 -13.79 -7.16
N LEU A 179 -4.61 -13.62 -8.40
CA LEU A 179 -5.37 -12.97 -9.47
C LEU A 179 -6.26 -14.04 -10.12
N GLY A 180 -7.42 -14.30 -9.55
CA GLY A 180 -8.32 -15.38 -9.98
C GLY A 180 -8.87 -15.17 -11.38
N LYS A 181 -9.15 -16.26 -12.12
CA LYS A 181 -9.83 -16.19 -13.42
C LYS A 181 -11.33 -15.98 -13.26
N GLU A 182 -11.98 -15.36 -14.25
CA GLU A 182 -13.45 -15.20 -14.29
C GLU A 182 -14.18 -16.53 -14.32
N SER A 183 -13.58 -17.57 -14.90
CA SER A 183 -14.12 -18.92 -14.90
C SER A 183 -14.23 -19.54 -13.49
N GLY A 184 -13.60 -18.92 -12.49
CA GLY A 184 -13.51 -19.44 -11.12
C GLY A 184 -12.52 -20.60 -10.95
N ILE A 185 -11.85 -21.04 -12.02
CA ILE A 185 -10.88 -22.13 -11.98
C ILE A 185 -9.48 -21.60 -12.32
N GLY A 186 -8.60 -21.61 -11.31
CA GLY A 186 -7.21 -21.20 -11.42
C GLY A 186 -6.99 -19.67 -11.37
N ASN A 187 -5.73 -19.29 -11.52
CA ASN A 187 -5.26 -17.91 -11.39
C ASN A 187 -4.52 -17.46 -12.67
N LEU A 188 -4.61 -16.18 -13.01
CA LEU A 188 -3.78 -15.51 -14.01
C LEU A 188 -2.35 -15.27 -13.51
N GLY A 189 -2.20 -15.16 -12.19
CA GLY A 189 -0.93 -14.95 -11.51
C GLY A 189 -1.13 -14.76 -10.01
N GLU A 190 -0.01 -14.61 -9.30
CA GLU A 190 0.01 -14.34 -7.87
C GLU A 190 0.94 -13.16 -7.59
N VAL A 191 0.47 -12.18 -6.82
CA VAL A 191 1.27 -11.02 -6.40
C VAL A 191 1.63 -11.19 -4.94
N MET A 192 2.91 -11.19 -4.64
CA MET A 192 3.44 -11.26 -3.29
C MET A 192 3.86 -9.88 -2.80
N PHE A 193 3.36 -9.53 -1.63
CA PHE A 193 3.69 -8.33 -0.88
C PHE A 193 4.41 -8.72 0.40
N LYS A 194 5.54 -8.07 0.70
CA LYS A 194 6.15 -8.13 2.02
C LYS A 194 5.44 -7.16 2.95
N ILE A 195 5.13 -7.59 4.17
CA ILE A 195 4.71 -6.69 5.24
C ILE A 195 5.97 -6.10 5.86
N THR A 196 6.29 -4.85 5.49
CA THR A 196 7.55 -4.19 5.86
C THR A 196 7.46 -3.39 7.15
N GLY A 197 6.25 -3.06 7.60
CA GLY A 197 6.05 -2.30 8.82
C GLY A 197 4.61 -2.36 9.32
N VAL A 198 4.43 -2.27 10.64
CA VAL A 198 3.11 -2.23 11.28
C VAL A 198 3.08 -1.21 12.42
N GLN A 199 1.87 -0.73 12.74
CA GLN A 199 1.58 0.02 13.97
C GLN A 199 0.39 -0.66 14.67
N ILE A 200 0.58 -1.19 15.89
CA ILE A 200 -0.46 -1.96 16.59
C ILE A 200 -1.55 -1.06 17.20
N LYS A 201 -1.17 0.06 17.83
CA LYS A 201 -2.07 1.00 18.53
C LYS A 201 -2.34 2.26 17.72
#